data_AF-A0A1V4VH27-F1
#
_entry.id   AF-A0A1V4VH27-F1
#
_cell.length_a   1.000
_cell.length_b   1.000
_cell.length_c   1.000
_cell.angle_alpha   90.00
_cell.angle_beta   90.00
_cell.angle_gamma   90.00
#
_symmetry.space_group_name_H-M   'P 1'
#
loop_
_entity.id
_entity.type
_entity.pdbx_description
1 polymer ?
#
loop_
_entity_poly.entity_id
_entity_poly.type
_entity_poly.pdbx_seq_one_letter_code
_entity_poly.pdbx_strand_id
1 'polypeptide(L)'
;MNNANTNNNYTAQIQAQKASLERMKEARSKAEATQEQLLKQKEQLESEVRGLGVEPEELEAKIGELDAAIKENIARVDELIPEQFKVGVR
;
A
#
# COMPACT_ATOMS: atom_id res chain seq x y z
N MET A 1 59.33 -6.68 -19.51
CA MET A 1 58.58 -5.44 -19.16
C MET A 1 57.14 -5.71 -18.67
N ASN A 2 56.80 -6.91 -18.16
CA ASN A 2 55.38 -7.28 -17.95
C ASN A 2 54.83 -7.06 -16.52
N ASN A 3 55.67 -6.93 -15.49
CA ASN A 3 55.20 -6.97 -14.09
C ASN A 3 54.55 -5.67 -13.58
N ALA A 4 54.96 -4.52 -14.13
CA ALA A 4 54.38 -3.22 -13.79
C ALA A 4 52.96 -3.02 -14.37
N ASN A 5 52.71 -3.61 -15.56
CA ASN A 5 51.42 -3.51 -16.22
C ASN A 5 50.33 -4.35 -15.52
N THR A 6 50.70 -5.54 -15.01
CA THR A 6 49.78 -6.39 -14.25
C THR A 6 49.41 -5.77 -12.90
N ASN A 7 50.37 -5.16 -12.20
CA ASN A 7 50.12 -4.43 -10.94
C ASN A 7 49.20 -3.21 -11.13
N ASN A 8 49.38 -2.46 -12.22
CA ASN A 8 48.47 -1.37 -12.56
C ASN A 8 47.04 -1.87 -12.86
N ASN A 9 46.92 -3.03 -13.51
CA ASN A 9 45.61 -3.62 -13.80
C ASN A 9 44.88 -4.06 -12.52
N TYR A 10 45.56 -4.75 -11.60
CA TYR A 10 44.96 -5.12 -10.30
C TYR A 10 44.57 -3.90 -9.46
N THR A 11 45.39 -2.85 -9.48
CA THR A 11 45.09 -1.60 -8.78
C THR A 11 43.83 -0.94 -9.33
N ALA A 12 43.67 -0.90 -10.66
CA ALA A 12 42.47 -0.38 -11.31
C ALA A 12 41.23 -1.20 -10.97
N GLN A 13 41.33 -2.54 -10.95
CA GLN A 13 40.23 -3.42 -10.57
C GLN A 13 39.79 -3.21 -9.12
N ILE A 14 40.74 -3.10 -8.18
CA ILE A 14 40.45 -2.86 -6.76
C ILE A 14 39.75 -1.50 -6.57
N GLN A 15 40.19 -0.45 -7.29
CA GLN A 15 39.53 0.85 -7.22
C GLN A 15 38.10 0.80 -7.80
N ALA A 16 37.89 0.10 -8.91
CA ALA A 16 36.56 -0.08 -9.48
C ALA A 16 35.63 -0.84 -8.52
N GLN A 17 36.13 -1.91 -7.89
CA GLN A 17 35.37 -2.67 -6.89
C GLN A 17 35.03 -1.82 -5.66
N LYS A 18 35.98 -1.01 -5.17
CA LYS A 18 35.74 -0.10 -4.05
C LYS A 18 34.67 0.95 -4.39
N ALA A 19 34.72 1.53 -5.58
CA ALA A 19 33.72 2.49 -6.04
C ALA A 19 32.32 1.86 -6.17
N SER A 20 32.24 0.63 -6.70
CA SER A 20 30.96 -0.11 -6.75
C SER A 20 30.43 -0.42 -5.36
N LEU A 21 31.30 -0.79 -4.41
CA LEU A 21 30.90 -1.11 -3.05
C LEU A 21 30.36 0.11 -2.29
N GLU A 22 30.94 1.29 -2.51
CA GLU A 22 30.40 2.54 -1.95
C GLU A 22 29.03 2.88 -2.53
N ARG A 23 28.83 2.76 -3.84
CA ARG A 23 27.51 2.94 -4.46
C ARG A 23 26.47 1.96 -3.92
N MET A 24 26.86 0.72 -3.66
CA MET A 24 25.97 -0.28 -3.06
C MET A 24 25.56 0.10 -1.63
N LYS A 25 26.50 0.63 -0.82
CA LYS A 25 26.18 1.12 0.53
C LYS A 25 25.21 2.28 0.50
N GLU A 26 25.43 3.24 -0.40
CA GLU A 26 24.51 4.38 -0.58
C GLU A 26 23.12 3.91 -1.01
N ALA A 27 23.04 3.01 -2.00
CA ALA A 27 21.77 2.44 -2.46
C ALA A 27 21.04 1.70 -1.34
N ARG A 28 21.77 0.92 -0.53
CA ARG A 28 21.22 0.20 0.63
C ARG A 28 20.67 1.18 1.68
N SER A 29 21.44 2.19 2.05
CA SER A 29 21.02 3.21 3.03
C SER A 29 19.74 3.92 2.57
N LYS A 30 19.67 4.28 1.29
CA LYS A 30 18.45 4.87 0.70
C LYS A 30 17.26 3.91 0.74
N ALA A 31 17.47 2.64 0.45
CA ALA A 31 16.41 1.62 0.49
C ALA A 31 15.90 1.41 1.93
N GLU A 32 16.79 1.35 2.92
CA GLU A 32 16.45 1.23 4.34
C GLU A 32 15.63 2.43 4.82
N ALA A 33 16.06 3.66 4.48
CA ALA A 33 15.29 4.87 4.80
C ALA A 33 13.90 4.90 4.13
N THR A 34 13.83 4.44 2.87
CA THR A 34 12.55 4.35 2.14
C THR A 34 11.61 3.33 2.79
N GLN A 35 12.15 2.17 3.20
CA GLN A 35 11.37 1.13 3.87
C GLN A 35 10.81 1.63 5.21
N GLU A 36 11.63 2.31 6.02
CA GLU A 36 11.18 2.87 7.30
C GLU A 36 10.05 3.89 7.09
N GLN A 37 10.17 4.75 6.09
CA GLN A 37 9.13 5.71 5.74
C GLN A 37 7.81 5.03 5.33
N LEU A 38 7.89 4.00 4.49
CA LEU A 38 6.70 3.25 4.04
C LEU A 38 6.01 2.51 5.19
N LEU A 39 6.79 1.95 6.13
CA LEU A 39 6.24 1.32 7.34
C LEU A 39 5.47 2.32 8.20
N LYS A 40 6.04 3.51 8.44
CA LYS A 40 5.34 4.58 9.18
C LYS A 40 4.06 5.04 8.48
N GLN A 41 4.10 5.19 7.15
CA GLN A 41 2.91 5.53 6.37
C GLN A 41 1.82 4.46 6.46
N LYS A 42 2.22 3.18 6.41
CA LYS A 42 1.29 2.07 6.59
C LYS A 42 0.63 2.08 7.97
N GLU A 43 1.42 2.22 9.03
CA GLU A 43 0.89 2.28 10.42
C GLU A 43 -0.06 3.45 10.60
N GLN A 44 0.25 4.61 10.01
CA GLN A 44 -0.62 5.78 10.04
C GLN A 44 -1.95 5.51 9.32
N LEU A 45 -1.91 4.94 8.12
CA LEU A 45 -3.14 4.58 7.37
C LEU A 45 -3.99 3.56 8.14
N GLU A 46 -3.38 2.54 8.73
CA GLU A 46 -4.11 1.57 9.57
C GLU A 46 -4.76 2.24 10.79
N SER A 47 -4.07 3.20 11.41
CA SER A 47 -4.62 3.96 12.53
C SER A 47 -5.78 4.87 12.09
N GLU A 48 -5.69 5.49 10.92
CA GLU A 48 -6.75 6.32 10.36
C GLU A 48 -7.99 5.46 10.04
N VAL A 49 -7.80 4.29 9.42
CA VAL A 49 -8.89 3.34 9.11
C VAL A 49 -9.56 2.84 10.39
N ARG A 50 -8.80 2.42 11.40
CA ARG A 50 -9.35 2.05 12.71
C ARG A 50 -10.07 3.23 13.38
N GLY A 51 -9.54 4.45 13.24
CA GLY A 51 -10.16 5.68 13.75
C GLY A 51 -11.52 6.01 13.11
N LEU A 52 -11.77 5.53 11.89
CA LEU A 52 -13.08 5.60 11.22
C LEU A 52 -14.06 4.53 11.71
N GLY A 53 -13.68 3.70 12.70
CA GLY A 53 -14.53 2.68 13.29
C GLY A 53 -14.65 1.41 12.44
N VAL A 54 -13.69 1.19 11.55
CA VAL A 54 -13.65 0.03 10.66
C VAL A 54 -12.28 -0.63 10.81
N GLU A 55 -12.24 -1.91 11.18
CA GLU A 55 -11.00 -2.67 11.05
C GLU A 55 -10.72 -2.88 9.54
N PRO A 56 -9.49 -2.64 9.04
CA PRO A 56 -9.20 -2.74 7.61
C PRO A 56 -9.59 -4.09 7.01
N GLU A 57 -9.44 -5.19 7.76
CA GLU A 57 -9.85 -6.52 7.33
C GLU A 57 -11.38 -6.70 7.26
N GLU A 58 -12.14 -5.86 7.96
CA GLU A 58 -13.59 -5.92 8.07
C GLU A 58 -14.31 -4.89 7.19
N LEU A 59 -13.56 -4.03 6.48
CA LEU A 59 -14.14 -2.96 5.65
C LEU A 59 -15.10 -3.50 4.58
N GLU A 60 -14.71 -4.57 3.88
CA GLU A 60 -15.55 -5.20 2.86
C GLU A 60 -16.81 -5.82 3.47
N ALA A 61 -16.67 -6.45 4.64
CA ALA A 61 -17.80 -7.01 5.37
C ALA A 61 -18.77 -5.91 5.81
N LYS A 62 -18.26 -4.76 6.29
CA LYS A 62 -19.07 -3.64 6.72
C LYS A 62 -19.82 -2.97 5.56
N ILE A 63 -19.19 -2.88 4.39
CA ILE A 63 -19.86 -2.44 3.16
C ILE A 63 -21.01 -3.38 2.82
N GLY A 64 -20.80 -4.71 2.90
CA GLY A 64 -21.84 -5.70 2.68
C GLY A 64 -23.02 -5.59 3.65
N GLU A 65 -22.75 -5.38 4.94
CA GLU A 65 -23.80 -5.14 5.95
C GLU A 65 -24.63 -3.90 5.65
N LEU A 66 -23.99 -2.79 5.28
CA LEU A 66 -24.67 -1.54 4.95
C LEU A 66 -25.53 -1.68 3.68
N ASP A 67 -25.04 -2.37 2.65
CA ASP A 67 -25.82 -2.61 1.42
C ASP A 67 -27.05 -3.48 1.69
N ALA A 68 -26.91 -4.51 2.53
CA ALA A 68 -28.04 -5.34 2.95
C ALA A 68 -29.09 -4.52 3.73
N ALA A 69 -28.64 -3.69 4.67
CA ALA A 69 -29.53 -2.82 5.45
C ALA A 69 -30.25 -1.77 4.58
N ILE A 70 -29.58 -1.22 3.57
CA ILE A 70 -30.19 -0.29 2.61
C ILE A 70 -31.30 -1.01 1.83
N LYS A 71 -31.02 -2.20 1.29
CA LYS A 71 -32.02 -2.99 0.54
C LYS A 71 -33.23 -3.34 1.40
N GLU A 72 -33.01 -3.77 2.64
CA GLU A 72 -34.09 -4.04 3.58
C GLU A 72 -34.93 -2.79 3.84
N ASN A 73 -34.30 -1.65 4.10
CA ASN A 73 -35.01 -0.40 4.36
C ASN A 73 -35.80 0.09 3.14
N ILE A 74 -35.26 -0.06 1.92
CA ILE A 74 -35.99 0.25 0.69
C ILE A 74 -37.23 -0.64 0.57
N ALA A 75 -37.09 -1.95 0.77
CA ALA A 75 -38.23 -2.88 0.72
C ALA A 75 -39.30 -2.53 1.77
N ARG A 76 -38.88 -2.19 2.99
CA ARG A 76 -39.78 -1.73 4.05
C ARG A 76 -40.49 -0.43 3.68
N VAL A 77 -39.80 0.52 3.08
CA VAL A 77 -40.42 1.76 2.58
C VAL A 77 -41.44 1.44 1.51
N ASP A 78 -41.13 0.56 0.56
CA ASP A 78 -42.05 0.13 -0.49
C ASP A 78 -43.28 -0.60 0.05
N GLU A 79 -43.14 -1.40 1.11
CA GLU A 79 -44.27 -2.03 1.81
C GLU A 79 -45.17 -1.03 2.53
N LEU A 80 -44.58 0.05 3.07
CA LEU A 80 -45.31 1.10 3.79
C LEU A 80 -46.05 2.05 2.85
N ILE A 81 -45.67 2.13 1.58
CA ILE A 81 -46.37 2.94 0.57
C ILE A 81 -47.63 2.20 0.12
N PRO A 82 -48.84 2.76 0.30
CA PRO A 82 -50.07 2.15 -0.19
C PRO A 82 -50.06 2.02 -1.72
N GLU A 83 -50.58 0.90 -2.24
CA GLU A 83 -50.54 0.54 -3.68
C GLU A 83 -50.99 1.65 -4.63
N GLN A 84 -52.00 2.44 -4.23
CA GLN A 84 -52.52 3.55 -5.04
C GLN A 84 -51.51 4.71 -5.24
N PHE A 85 -50.42 4.73 -4.47
CA PHE A 85 -49.35 5.73 -4.53
C PHE A 85 -48.01 5.14 -5.02
N LYS A 86 -47.93 3.83 -5.30
CA LYS A 86 -46.71 3.21 -5.82
C LYS A 86 -46.48 3.63 -7.27
N VAL A 87 -45.32 4.22 -7.55
CA VAL A 87 -44.90 4.54 -8.91
C VAL A 87 -44.36 3.25 -9.53
N GLY A 88 -45.11 2.65 -10.44
CA GLY A 88 -44.66 1.48 -11.17
C GLY A 88 -43.36 1.81 -11.93
N VAL A 89 -42.25 1.21 -11.52
CA VAL A 89 -41.02 1.20 -12.31
C VAL A 89 -41.34 0.42 -13.59
N ARG A 90 -41.53 1.16 -14.68
CA ARG A 90 -41.57 0.59 -16.04
C ARG A 90 -40.17 0.23 -16.50
#